data_AF-A0A9P5YY88-F1
#
_entry.id   AF-A0A9P5YY88-F1
#
_cell.length_a   1.000
_cell.length_b   1.000
_cell.length_c   1.000
_cell.angle_alpha   90.00
_cell.angle_beta   90.00
_cell.angle_gamma   90.00
#
_symmetry.space_group_name_H-M   'P 1'
#
loop_
_entity.id
_entity.type
_entity.pdbx_description
1 polymer ?
#
loop_
_entity_poly.entity_id
_entity_poly.type
_entity_poly.pdbx_seq_one_letter_code
_entity_poly.pdbx_strand_id
1 'polypeptide(L)'
;MASVQQRALQSIKAFRHTQLARPASLSETGAPRTKAKGIQRSNPFIPHKHKVSGHWRGATYSLRRQADLAKNAYATNTLQLLPPGPKTDALKLRIQRVKASLTPSLAAALEPRPLEDAVSTLNAKLKELTLATKHPLETLQAQRLALEKRIGELSTDIEQFEVISVVDVSKNSPEYLANERRRAELATAKKDLARNVAQINVITQKVGVAERAVSKAKKTPRYASAHIKWIGKVVKKKTVGSKLGIRLYAGKKRMFKGHLWERQKAGRIRKRSLLMRDMAARVARYKEYYKKRKPNPLKPSRYSKPPKLPY
;
A
#
# COMPACT_ATOMS: atom_id res chain seq x y z
N MET A 1 -10.75 13.85 -9.60
CA MET A 1 -9.63 12.88 -9.74
C MET A 1 -9.28 12.34 -8.35
N ALA A 2 -9.36 11.04 -8.08
CA ALA A 2 -8.96 10.48 -6.78
C ALA A 2 -7.46 10.73 -6.50
N SER A 3 -7.11 11.02 -5.25
CA SER A 3 -5.72 11.31 -4.87
C SER A 3 -4.81 10.08 -5.08
N VAL A 4 -3.52 10.31 -5.33
CA VAL A 4 -2.54 9.22 -5.54
C VAL A 4 -2.54 8.24 -4.37
N GLN A 5 -2.68 8.74 -3.13
CA GLN A 5 -2.80 7.92 -1.93
C GLN A 5 -4.09 7.09 -1.90
N GLN A 6 -5.23 7.65 -2.33
CA GLN A 6 -6.49 6.90 -2.41
C GLN A 6 -6.39 5.75 -3.43
N ARG A 7 -5.78 6.00 -4.60
CA ARG A 7 -5.53 4.96 -5.62
C ARG A 7 -4.59 3.86 -5.08
N ALA A 8 -3.54 4.26 -4.37
CA ALA A 8 -2.62 3.33 -3.71
C ALA A 8 -3.35 2.45 -2.68
N LEU A 9 -4.16 3.04 -1.79
CA LEU A 9 -4.98 2.31 -0.82
C LEU A 9 -5.98 1.36 -1.50
N GLN A 10 -6.66 1.82 -2.55
CA GLN A 10 -7.59 0.99 -3.32
C GLN A 10 -6.89 -0.23 -3.93
N SER A 11 -5.68 -0.08 -4.45
CA SER A 11 -4.90 -1.20 -5.01
C SER A 11 -4.61 -2.28 -3.97
N ILE A 12 -4.34 -1.89 -2.72
CA ILE A 12 -4.05 -2.80 -1.62
C ILE A 12 -5.33 -3.44 -1.10
N LYS A 13 -6.42 -2.68 -1.02
CA LYS A 13 -7.75 -3.21 -0.69
C LYS A 13 -8.18 -4.25 -1.73
N ALA A 14 -8.00 -3.98 -3.02
CA ALA A 14 -8.31 -4.93 -4.09
C ALA A 14 -7.44 -6.19 -3.99
N PHE A 15 -6.13 -6.05 -3.74
CA PHE A 15 -5.26 -7.19 -3.48
C PHE A 15 -5.76 -8.03 -2.29
N ARG A 16 -6.07 -7.40 -1.16
CA ARG A 16 -6.58 -8.10 0.03
C ARG A 16 -7.92 -8.78 -0.24
N HIS A 17 -8.84 -8.12 -0.92
CA HIS A 17 -10.13 -8.70 -1.26
C HIS A 17 -9.96 -9.95 -2.14
N THR A 18 -9.19 -9.84 -3.24
CA THR A 18 -8.98 -10.98 -4.14
C THR A 18 -8.23 -12.14 -3.49
N GLN A 19 -7.24 -11.86 -2.64
CA GLN A 19 -6.38 -12.90 -2.06
C GLN A 19 -6.83 -13.43 -0.70
N LEU A 20 -7.66 -12.68 0.05
CA LEU A 20 -8.10 -13.03 1.40
C LEU A 20 -9.61 -13.26 1.51
N ALA A 21 -10.44 -12.57 0.72
CA ALA A 21 -11.90 -12.73 0.81
C ALA A 21 -12.41 -13.96 0.06
N ARG A 22 -11.66 -14.51 -0.90
CA ARG A 22 -12.03 -15.79 -1.53
C ARG A 22 -11.94 -16.88 -0.45
N PRO A 23 -13.05 -17.52 -0.03
CA PRO A 23 -12.98 -18.55 0.99
C PRO A 23 -12.01 -19.63 0.48
N ALA A 24 -11.03 -20.00 1.31
CA ALA A 24 -10.41 -21.30 1.14
C ALA A 24 -11.59 -22.28 1.20
N SER A 25 -11.82 -23.04 0.13
CA SER A 25 -12.88 -24.03 -0.02
C SER A 25 -13.38 -24.53 1.33
N LEU A 26 -14.65 -24.25 1.64
CA LEU A 26 -15.37 -24.85 2.74
C LEU A 26 -15.26 -26.37 2.56
N SER A 27 -14.30 -27.00 3.23
CA SER A 27 -14.37 -28.42 3.52
C SER A 27 -15.35 -28.54 4.68
N GLU A 28 -16.63 -28.73 4.36
CA GLU A 28 -17.75 -28.89 5.30
C GLU A 28 -17.76 -30.27 5.99
N THR A 29 -16.60 -30.85 6.29
CA THR A 29 -16.55 -32.06 7.12
C THR A 29 -16.47 -31.63 8.58
N GLY A 30 -17.62 -31.73 9.27
CA GLY A 30 -17.83 -31.36 10.66
C GLY A 30 -17.03 -32.20 11.66
N ALA A 31 -15.73 -31.93 11.75
CA ALA A 31 -14.87 -32.47 12.81
C ALA A 31 -14.55 -31.39 13.86
N PRO A 32 -14.59 -31.72 15.16
CA PRO A 32 -14.35 -30.77 16.25
C PRO A 32 -12.93 -30.20 16.18
N ARG A 33 -12.83 -28.88 16.01
CA ARG A 33 -11.57 -28.15 15.79
C ARG A 33 -10.78 -28.02 17.10
N THR A 34 -9.82 -28.90 17.31
CA THR A 34 -8.69 -28.64 18.22
C THR A 34 -7.97 -27.36 17.77
N LYS A 35 -7.66 -26.47 18.73
CA LYS A 35 -6.95 -25.17 18.62
C LYS A 35 -6.80 -24.62 17.19
N ALA A 36 -7.69 -23.69 16.81
CA ALA A 36 -7.79 -23.10 15.47
C ALA A 36 -6.42 -22.64 14.91
N LYS A 37 -5.80 -23.50 14.09
CA LYS A 37 -4.64 -23.12 13.27
C LYS A 37 -5.09 -21.99 12.32
N GLY A 38 -4.39 -20.85 12.37
CA GLY A 38 -4.70 -19.69 11.53
C GLY A 38 -4.82 -20.04 10.04
N ILE A 39 -5.61 -19.25 9.30
CA ILE A 39 -5.91 -19.52 7.88
C ILE A 39 -4.59 -19.55 7.09
N GLN A 40 -4.25 -20.73 6.60
CA GLN A 40 -3.06 -21.01 5.82
C GLN A 40 -3.34 -20.79 4.33
N ARG A 41 -2.64 -19.85 3.70
CA ARG A 41 -2.77 -19.57 2.25
C ARG A 41 -1.43 -19.65 1.55
N SER A 42 -1.42 -20.10 0.29
CA SER A 42 -0.23 -20.07 -0.55
C SER A 42 0.14 -18.62 -0.87
N ASN A 43 1.43 -18.31 -0.80
CA ASN A 43 1.92 -16.96 -1.05
C ASN A 43 1.79 -16.61 -2.56
N PRO A 44 1.02 -15.57 -2.93
CA PRO A 44 0.78 -15.21 -4.33
C PRO A 44 2.00 -14.54 -5.01
N PHE A 45 3.04 -14.19 -4.25
CA PHE A 45 4.27 -13.57 -4.77
C PHE A 45 5.37 -14.57 -5.14
N ILE A 46 5.17 -15.85 -4.81
CA ILE A 46 6.18 -16.90 -5.00
C ILE A 46 5.62 -17.98 -5.93
N PRO A 47 6.41 -18.48 -6.88
CA PRO A 47 6.07 -19.70 -7.62
C PRO A 47 5.87 -20.88 -6.66
N HIS A 48 4.89 -21.73 -6.92
CA HIS A 48 4.62 -22.90 -6.07
C HIS A 48 4.44 -24.16 -6.93
N LYS A 49 4.87 -25.29 -6.38
CA LYS A 49 4.72 -26.60 -7.01
C LYS A 49 3.31 -27.11 -6.72
N HIS A 50 2.58 -27.50 -7.77
CA HIS A 50 1.27 -28.11 -7.62
C HIS A 50 1.45 -29.53 -7.05
N LYS A 51 0.69 -29.89 -5.99
CA LYS A 51 0.92 -31.13 -5.23
C LYS A 51 0.70 -32.40 -6.07
N VAL A 52 -0.39 -32.43 -6.83
CA VAL A 52 -0.80 -33.61 -7.62
C VAL A 52 0.04 -33.74 -8.89
N SER A 53 0.11 -32.69 -9.69
CA SER A 53 0.78 -32.75 -11.00
C SER A 53 2.30 -32.56 -10.92
N GLY A 54 2.84 -32.11 -9.78
CA GLY A 54 4.27 -31.83 -9.62
C GLY A 54 4.80 -30.64 -10.45
N HIS A 55 3.98 -30.00 -11.28
CA HIS A 55 4.40 -28.89 -12.12
C HIS A 55 4.53 -27.60 -11.31
N TRP A 56 5.54 -26.79 -11.62
CA TRP A 56 5.72 -25.47 -11.02
C TRP A 56 4.81 -24.45 -11.69
N ARG A 57 3.94 -23.82 -10.91
CA ARG A 57 3.18 -22.66 -11.34
C ARG A 57 3.95 -21.39 -11.01
N GLY A 58 3.96 -20.44 -11.95
CA GLY A 58 4.50 -19.11 -11.72
C GLY A 58 3.78 -18.39 -10.56
N ALA A 59 4.37 -17.30 -10.07
CA ALA A 59 3.71 -16.46 -9.08
C ALA A 59 2.44 -15.82 -9.67
N THR A 60 1.37 -15.75 -8.89
CA THR A 60 0.09 -15.14 -9.31
C THR A 60 0.27 -13.67 -9.71
N TYR A 61 1.17 -12.96 -9.03
CA TYR A 61 1.55 -11.60 -9.38
C TYR A 61 2.95 -11.57 -9.98
N SER A 62 3.08 -10.98 -11.17
CA SER A 62 4.37 -10.74 -11.81
C SER A 62 5.27 -9.81 -10.98
N LEU A 63 6.58 -9.88 -11.17
CA LEU A 63 7.56 -9.06 -10.43
C LEU A 63 7.32 -7.55 -10.57
N ARG A 64 6.75 -7.11 -11.71
CA ARG A 64 6.34 -5.71 -11.90
C ARG A 64 5.18 -5.35 -10.98
N ARG A 65 4.08 -6.13 -11.03
CA ARG A 65 2.90 -5.92 -10.16
C ARG A 65 3.25 -6.00 -8.67
N GLN A 66 4.15 -6.90 -8.29
CA GLN A 66 4.67 -6.97 -6.92
C GLN A 66 5.39 -5.68 -6.51
N ALA A 67 6.20 -5.10 -7.41
CA ALA A 67 6.89 -3.84 -7.14
C ALA A 67 5.91 -2.67 -7.03
N ASP A 68 4.89 -2.62 -7.88
CA ASP A 68 3.87 -1.56 -7.84
C ASP A 68 3.04 -1.65 -6.55
N LEU A 69 2.62 -2.86 -6.14
CA LEU A 69 1.95 -3.08 -4.85
C LEU A 69 2.85 -2.69 -3.66
N ALA A 70 4.14 -3.05 -3.70
CA ALA A 70 5.07 -2.72 -2.63
C ALA A 70 5.31 -1.20 -2.51
N LYS A 71 5.40 -0.48 -3.65
CA LYS A 71 5.50 0.98 -3.68
C LYS A 71 4.24 1.64 -3.12
N ASN A 72 3.07 1.20 -3.57
CA ASN A 72 1.79 1.70 -3.09
C ASN A 72 1.63 1.47 -1.59
N ALA A 73 1.98 0.28 -1.11
CA ALA A 73 1.90 -0.06 0.31
C ALA A 73 2.91 0.67 1.18
N TYR A 74 4.07 1.04 0.63
CA TYR A 74 5.00 1.92 1.31
C TYR A 74 4.43 3.35 1.43
N ALA A 75 3.90 3.90 0.33
CA ALA A 75 3.31 5.25 0.33
C ALA A 75 2.13 5.41 1.31
N THR A 76 1.43 4.31 1.61
CA THR A 76 0.28 4.29 2.52
C THR A 76 0.58 3.67 3.89
N ASN A 77 1.86 3.39 4.21
CA ASN A 77 2.29 2.75 5.46
C ASN A 77 1.65 1.37 5.76
N THR A 78 1.14 0.68 4.74
CA THR A 78 0.49 -0.64 4.86
C THR A 78 1.37 -1.78 4.34
N LEU A 79 2.70 -1.59 4.30
CA LEU A 79 3.65 -2.60 3.81
C LEU A 79 3.58 -3.93 4.59
N GLN A 80 3.21 -3.88 5.87
CA GLN A 80 3.03 -5.05 6.72
C GLN A 80 1.85 -5.94 6.29
N LEU A 81 0.89 -5.40 5.54
CA LEU A 81 -0.29 -6.14 5.08
C LEU A 81 -0.02 -7.06 3.89
N LEU A 82 1.13 -6.89 3.21
CA LEU A 82 1.51 -7.67 2.04
C LEU A 82 2.29 -8.93 2.44
N PRO A 83 2.17 -10.03 1.67
CA PRO A 83 3.02 -11.20 1.87
C PRO A 83 4.51 -10.89 1.67
N PRO A 84 5.40 -11.66 2.33
CA PRO A 84 6.83 -11.60 2.04
C PRO A 84 7.10 -12.02 0.59
N GLY A 85 8.10 -11.43 -0.06
CA GLY A 85 8.34 -11.64 -1.48
C GLY A 85 9.59 -10.91 -1.97
N PRO A 86 10.08 -11.22 -3.18
CA PRO A 86 11.37 -10.71 -3.66
C PRO A 86 11.40 -9.18 -3.78
N LYS A 87 10.28 -8.54 -4.15
CA LYS A 87 10.18 -7.08 -4.28
C LYS A 87 9.87 -6.39 -2.96
N THR A 88 9.06 -6.99 -2.10
CA THR A 88 8.78 -6.46 -0.76
C THR A 88 10.04 -6.51 0.12
N ASP A 89 10.78 -7.63 0.09
CA ASP A 89 12.06 -7.77 0.79
C ASP A 89 13.11 -6.78 0.27
N ALA A 90 13.24 -6.63 -1.06
CA ALA A 90 14.17 -5.68 -1.65
C ALA A 90 13.86 -4.22 -1.24
N LEU A 91 12.57 -3.88 -1.15
CA LEU A 91 12.13 -2.56 -0.70
C LEU A 91 12.46 -2.36 0.80
N LYS A 92 12.16 -3.35 1.65
CA LYS A 92 12.53 -3.30 3.09
C LYS A 92 14.04 -3.12 3.29
N LEU A 93 14.87 -3.88 2.58
CA LEU A 93 16.32 -3.74 2.63
C LEU A 93 16.79 -2.36 2.15
N ARG A 94 16.15 -1.80 1.12
CA ARG A 94 16.44 -0.43 0.66
C ARG A 94 16.10 0.60 1.73
N ILE A 95 14.94 0.50 2.39
CA ILE A 95 14.56 1.38 3.50
C ILE A 95 15.58 1.26 4.63
N GLN A 96 15.96 0.03 5.02
CA GLN A 96 16.96 -0.20 6.06
C GLN A 96 18.31 0.45 5.74
N ARG A 97 18.76 0.38 4.48
CA ARG A 97 19.99 1.06 4.05
C ARG A 97 19.88 2.57 4.11
N VAL A 98 18.77 3.13 3.62
CA VAL A 98 18.54 4.56 3.69
C VAL A 98 18.52 5.01 5.16
N LYS A 99 17.78 4.31 6.03
CA LYS A 99 17.82 4.53 7.49
C LYS A 99 19.24 4.47 8.06
N ALA A 100 20.02 3.45 7.71
CA ALA A 100 21.39 3.29 8.21
C ALA A 100 22.36 4.36 7.66
N SER A 101 22.09 4.93 6.49
CA SER A 101 22.91 6.01 5.92
C SER A 101 22.53 7.40 6.41
N LEU A 102 21.35 7.57 7.01
CA LEU A 102 20.90 8.86 7.55
C LEU A 102 21.62 9.12 8.88
N THR A 103 22.02 10.37 9.13
CA THR A 103 22.54 10.77 10.45
C THR A 103 21.46 10.54 11.52
N PRO A 104 21.82 10.21 12.76
CA PRO A 104 20.84 9.91 13.80
C PRO A 104 19.85 11.06 14.05
N SER A 105 20.27 12.33 13.89
CA SER A 105 19.34 13.47 14.00
C SER A 105 18.32 13.55 12.85
N LEU A 106 18.75 13.26 11.63
CA LEU A 106 17.87 13.24 10.45
C LEU A 106 16.96 12.00 10.45
N ALA A 107 17.47 10.87 10.94
CA ALA A 107 16.69 9.67 11.17
C ALA A 107 15.59 9.92 12.23
N ALA A 108 15.91 10.60 13.33
CA ALA A 108 14.93 10.99 14.35
C ALA A 108 13.86 11.96 13.82
N ALA A 109 14.21 12.86 12.88
CA ALA A 109 13.26 13.75 12.22
C ALA A 109 12.33 13.03 11.21
N LEU A 110 12.76 11.89 10.66
CA LEU A 110 12.02 11.09 9.67
C LEU A 110 11.20 9.94 10.27
N GLU A 111 11.42 9.60 11.55
CA GLU A 111 10.53 8.70 12.28
C GLU A 111 9.14 9.33 12.33
N PRO A 112 8.08 8.67 11.81
CA PRO A 112 6.73 9.19 11.96
C PRO A 112 6.42 9.28 13.45
N ARG A 113 6.21 10.51 13.95
CA ARG A 113 5.71 10.71 15.32
C ARG A 113 4.51 9.78 15.53
N PRO A 114 4.50 8.97 16.59
CA PRO A 114 3.56 7.87 16.72
C PRO A 114 2.12 8.39 16.59
N LEU A 115 1.43 7.93 15.54
CA LEU A 115 -0.01 8.16 15.33
C LEU A 115 -0.84 7.62 16.50
N GLU A 116 -0.25 6.84 17.40
CA GLU A 116 -0.86 6.33 18.63
C GLU A 116 -1.34 7.46 19.54
N ASP A 117 -0.60 8.58 19.61
CA ASP A 117 -0.99 9.75 20.42
C ASP A 117 -2.17 10.52 19.79
N ALA A 118 -2.20 10.60 18.46
CA ALA A 118 -3.31 11.25 17.73
C ALA A 118 -4.59 10.40 17.74
N VAL A 119 -4.45 9.07 17.68
CA VAL A 119 -5.58 8.14 17.73
C VAL A 119 -6.11 7.99 19.17
N SER A 120 -5.24 8.00 20.18
CA SER A 120 -5.64 7.97 21.59
C SER A 120 -6.39 9.25 21.98
N THR A 121 -5.92 10.43 21.54
CA THR A 121 -6.60 11.71 21.74
C THR A 121 -7.92 11.81 20.99
N LEU A 122 -8.02 11.27 19.77
CA LEU A 122 -9.30 11.17 19.04
C LEU A 122 -10.27 10.19 19.70
N ASN A 123 -9.79 9.06 20.22
CA ASN A 123 -10.62 8.09 20.94
C ASN A 123 -11.06 8.62 22.32
N ALA A 124 -10.24 9.44 22.97
CA ALA A 124 -10.60 10.16 24.19
C ALA A 124 -11.68 11.21 23.92
N LYS A 125 -11.51 12.04 22.88
CA LYS A 125 -12.56 12.98 22.40
C LYS A 125 -13.85 12.27 22.00
N LEU A 126 -13.76 11.11 21.34
CA LEU A 126 -14.93 10.30 21.03
C LEU A 126 -15.60 9.75 22.29
N LYS A 127 -14.82 9.31 23.30
CA LYS A 127 -15.37 8.88 24.60
C LYS A 127 -16.08 10.01 25.34
N GLU A 128 -15.49 11.20 25.38
CA GLU A 128 -16.11 12.41 25.96
C GLU A 128 -17.42 12.75 25.25
N LEU A 129 -17.42 12.74 23.90
CA LEU A 129 -18.63 12.96 23.12
C LEU A 129 -19.69 11.87 23.35
N THR A 130 -19.30 10.60 23.47
CA THR A 130 -20.25 9.50 23.75
C THR A 130 -20.82 9.52 25.16
N LEU A 131 -20.07 10.05 26.14
CA LEU A 131 -20.55 10.24 27.52
C LEU A 131 -21.53 11.42 27.61
N ALA A 132 -21.32 12.47 26.82
CA ALA A 132 -22.24 13.60 26.69
C ALA A 132 -23.56 13.24 25.97
N THR A 133 -23.59 12.18 25.15
CA THR A 133 -24.76 11.75 24.37
C THR A 133 -25.53 10.57 24.95
N LYS A 134 -25.33 10.20 26.22
CA LYS A 134 -26.08 9.12 26.90
C LYS A 134 -27.54 9.49 27.25
N HIS A 135 -28.09 10.55 26.66
CA HIS A 135 -29.54 10.73 26.62
C HIS A 135 -30.08 9.87 25.48
N PRO A 136 -30.87 8.81 25.76
CA PRO A 136 -31.40 7.93 24.73
C PRO A 136 -32.16 8.79 23.72
N LEU A 137 -32.03 8.49 22.43
CA LEU A 137 -32.74 9.20 21.34
C LEU A 137 -34.21 9.48 21.68
N GLU A 138 -34.82 8.55 22.43
CA GLU A 138 -36.18 8.62 22.99
C GLU A 138 -36.41 9.84 23.91
N THR A 139 -35.46 10.19 24.79
CA THR A 139 -35.56 11.38 25.64
C THR A 139 -35.47 12.69 24.85
N LEU A 140 -34.62 12.75 23.82
CA LEU A 140 -34.53 13.90 22.92
C LEU A 140 -35.77 14.03 22.03
N GLN A 141 -36.34 12.91 21.59
CA GLN A 141 -37.60 12.88 20.84
C GLN A 141 -38.79 13.30 21.72
N ALA A 142 -38.85 12.85 22.97
CA ALA A 142 -39.87 13.27 23.94
C ALA A 142 -39.76 14.76 24.27
N GLN A 143 -38.55 15.27 24.48
CA GLN A 143 -38.31 16.70 24.67
C GLN A 143 -38.71 17.52 23.43
N ARG A 144 -38.39 17.05 22.23
CA ARG A 144 -38.82 17.70 20.98
C ARG A 144 -40.35 17.78 20.87
N LEU A 145 -41.06 16.67 21.10
CA LEU A 145 -42.52 16.64 21.05
C LEU A 145 -43.16 17.57 22.11
N ALA A 146 -42.57 17.65 23.31
CA ALA A 146 -43.02 18.57 24.35
C ALA A 146 -42.84 20.04 23.94
N LEU A 147 -41.71 20.39 23.30
CA LEU A 147 -41.46 21.74 22.79
C LEU A 147 -42.39 22.09 21.62
N GLU A 148 -42.63 21.16 20.69
CA GLU A 148 -43.57 21.35 19.59
C GLU A 148 -45.00 21.57 20.09
N LYS A 149 -45.44 20.81 21.10
CA LYS A 149 -46.73 21.02 21.77
C LYS A 149 -46.82 22.40 22.41
N ARG A 150 -45.77 22.83 23.13
CA ARG A 150 -45.71 24.15 23.77
C ARG A 150 -45.71 25.31 22.77
N ILE A 151 -45.07 25.15 21.61
CA ILE A 151 -45.12 26.12 20.51
C ILE A 151 -46.55 26.25 19.96
N GLY A 152 -47.29 25.14 19.88
CA GLY A 152 -48.71 25.13 19.51
C GLY A 152 -49.58 25.91 20.50
N GLU A 153 -49.42 25.64 21.79
CA GLU A 153 -50.12 26.36 22.88
C GLU A 153 -49.83 27.88 22.84
N LEU A 154 -48.57 28.26 22.67
CA LEU A 154 -48.20 29.68 22.53
C LEU A 154 -48.77 30.32 21.26
N SER A 155 -48.98 29.54 20.19
CA SER A 155 -49.63 30.05 18.98
C SER A 155 -51.09 30.35 19.22
N THR A 156 -51.81 29.45 19.89
CA THR A 156 -53.22 29.65 20.24
C THR A 156 -53.39 30.81 21.22
N ASP A 157 -52.47 30.99 22.17
CA ASP A 157 -52.49 32.15 23.07
C ASP A 157 -52.32 33.46 22.30
N ILE A 158 -51.35 33.51 21.36
CA ILE A 158 -51.15 34.70 20.49
C ILE A 158 -52.40 35.01 19.67
N GLU A 159 -53.07 33.99 19.12
CA GLU A 159 -54.32 34.15 18.35
C GLU A 159 -55.48 34.62 19.22
N GLN A 160 -55.60 34.15 20.48
CA GLN A 160 -56.61 34.63 21.42
C GLN A 160 -56.43 36.11 21.75
N PHE A 161 -55.20 36.60 21.86
CA PHE A 161 -54.93 38.03 22.04
C PHE A 161 -55.25 38.87 20.80
N GLU A 162 -55.17 38.30 19.59
CA GLU A 162 -55.64 38.97 18.36
C GLU A 162 -57.16 39.18 18.40
N VAL A 163 -57.93 38.19 18.88
CA VAL A 163 -59.39 38.30 19.02
C VAL A 163 -59.79 39.36 20.06
N ILE A 164 -59.04 39.48 21.17
CA ILE A 164 -59.29 40.50 22.20
C ILE A 164 -58.97 41.92 21.69
N SER A 165 -58.00 42.06 20.78
CA SER A 165 -57.62 43.36 20.20
C SER A 165 -58.64 43.97 19.22
N VAL A 166 -59.66 43.20 18.82
CA VAL A 166 -60.75 43.63 17.93
C VAL A 166 -61.93 44.23 18.71
N VAL A 167 -62.01 43.99 20.02
CA VAL A 167 -62.98 44.67 20.90
C VAL A 167 -62.43 46.06 21.23
N ASP A 168 -63.20 47.11 20.95
CA ASP A 168 -62.82 48.53 20.89
C ASP A 168 -62.12 49.11 22.15
N VAL A 169 -60.87 48.72 22.39
CA VAL A 169 -60.01 49.37 23.38
C VAL A 169 -59.10 50.35 22.64
N SER A 170 -59.23 51.63 22.98
CA SER A 170 -58.35 52.71 22.50
C SER A 170 -56.89 52.26 22.47
N LYS A 171 -56.20 52.47 21.35
CA LYS A 171 -54.78 52.10 21.13
C LYS A 171 -53.81 52.71 22.15
N ASN A 172 -54.27 53.70 22.94
CA ASN A 172 -53.50 54.32 24.01
C ASN A 172 -53.88 53.84 25.43
N SER A 173 -54.76 52.85 25.56
CA SER A 173 -55.09 52.27 26.85
C SER A 173 -53.86 51.57 27.45
N PRO A 174 -53.56 51.76 28.75
CA PRO A 174 -52.46 51.06 29.41
C PRO A 174 -52.61 49.53 29.32
N GLU A 175 -53.84 49.02 29.25
CA GLU A 175 -54.13 47.59 29.04
C GLU A 175 -53.71 47.11 27.65
N TYR A 176 -53.93 47.93 26.61
CA TYR A 176 -53.51 47.62 25.24
C TYR A 176 -51.98 47.54 25.13
N LEU A 177 -51.26 48.49 25.72
CA LEU A 177 -49.80 48.49 25.76
C LEU A 177 -49.23 47.32 26.57
N ALA A 178 -49.88 46.93 27.66
CA ALA A 178 -49.50 45.75 28.43
C ALA A 178 -49.69 44.46 27.61
N ASN A 179 -50.78 44.36 26.85
CA ASN A 179 -51.05 43.22 25.97
C ASN A 179 -50.06 43.14 24.80
N GLU A 180 -49.67 44.27 24.19
CA GLU A 180 -48.65 44.30 23.13
C GLU A 180 -47.26 43.89 23.65
N ARG A 181 -46.87 44.32 24.86
CA ARG A 181 -45.63 43.86 25.50
C ARG A 181 -45.66 42.35 25.74
N ARG A 182 -46.77 41.84 26.28
CA ARG A 182 -46.95 40.40 26.52
C ARG A 182 -46.95 39.60 25.22
N ARG A 183 -47.53 40.14 24.13
CA ARG A 183 -47.48 39.54 22.78
C ARG A 183 -46.05 39.50 22.24
N ALA A 184 -45.29 40.57 22.41
CA ALA A 184 -43.88 40.62 22.03
C ALA A 184 -43.04 39.59 22.82
N GLU A 185 -43.27 39.47 24.13
CA GLU A 185 -42.64 38.46 24.99
C GLU A 185 -42.98 37.04 24.51
N LEU A 186 -44.26 36.72 24.28
CA LEU A 186 -44.68 35.42 23.77
C LEU A 186 -44.07 35.11 22.38
N ALA A 187 -43.96 36.12 21.51
CA ALA A 187 -43.32 35.98 20.20
C ALA A 187 -41.82 35.71 20.30
N THR A 188 -41.11 36.35 21.24
CA THR A 188 -39.68 36.07 21.50
C THR A 188 -39.49 34.66 22.07
N ALA A 189 -40.31 34.25 23.03
CA ALA A 189 -40.30 32.90 23.60
C ALA A 189 -40.55 31.82 22.53
N LYS A 190 -41.49 32.06 21.60
CA LYS A 190 -41.77 31.17 20.45
C LYS A 190 -40.53 31.03 19.54
N LYS A 191 -39.82 32.12 19.27
CA LYS A 191 -38.58 32.11 18.46
C LYS A 191 -37.45 31.32 19.15
N ASP A 192 -37.28 31.48 20.45
CA ASP A 192 -36.23 30.77 21.20
C ASP A 192 -36.53 29.27 21.33
N LEU A 193 -37.79 28.89 21.54
CA LEU A 193 -38.22 27.49 21.48
C LEU A 193 -37.95 26.86 20.10
N ALA A 194 -38.23 27.58 19.01
CA ALA A 194 -37.93 27.11 17.65
C ALA A 194 -36.43 26.91 17.40
N ARG A 195 -35.56 27.78 17.96
CA ARG A 195 -34.10 27.61 17.91
C ARG A 195 -33.65 26.35 18.64
N ASN A 196 -34.23 26.07 19.81
CA ASN A 196 -33.91 24.86 20.58
C ASN A 196 -34.33 23.59 19.84
N VAL A 197 -35.51 23.56 19.21
CA VAL A 197 -35.95 22.44 18.36
C VAL A 197 -34.99 22.22 17.18
N ALA A 198 -34.52 23.30 16.55
CA ALA A 198 -33.53 23.20 15.46
C ALA A 198 -32.19 22.61 15.93
N GLN A 199 -31.70 22.98 17.12
CA GLN A 199 -30.49 22.40 17.70
C GLN A 199 -30.65 20.89 17.98
N ILE A 200 -31.79 20.48 18.52
CA ILE A 200 -32.11 19.06 18.77
C ILE A 200 -32.12 18.26 17.45
N ASN A 201 -32.65 18.83 16.36
CA ASN A 201 -32.63 18.19 15.04
C ASN A 201 -31.22 17.99 14.48
N VAL A 202 -30.31 18.97 14.69
CA VAL A 202 -28.91 18.83 14.29
C VAL A 202 -28.20 17.72 15.09
N ILE A 203 -28.48 17.63 16.39
CA ILE A 203 -27.90 16.59 17.25
C ILE A 203 -28.40 15.20 16.85
N THR A 204 -29.71 15.02 16.66
CA THR A 204 -30.30 13.73 16.25
C THR A 204 -29.79 13.25 14.89
N GLN A 205 -29.62 14.14 13.90
CA GLN A 205 -29.01 13.80 12.62
C GLN A 205 -27.55 13.30 12.78
N LYS A 206 -26.75 13.95 13.63
CA LYS A 206 -25.37 13.54 13.91
C LYS A 206 -25.30 12.16 14.58
N VAL A 207 -26.20 11.89 15.53
CA VAL A 207 -26.27 10.58 16.20
C VAL A 207 -26.68 9.47 15.22
N GLY A 208 -27.68 9.71 14.35
CA GLY A 208 -28.09 8.72 13.34
C GLY A 208 -27.00 8.39 12.32
N VAL A 209 -26.15 9.36 11.95
CA VAL A 209 -24.95 9.11 11.11
C VAL A 209 -23.92 8.26 11.85
N ALA A 210 -23.71 8.51 13.14
CA ALA A 210 -22.80 7.71 13.97
C ALA A 210 -23.27 6.26 14.11
N GLU A 211 -24.55 6.01 14.37
CA GLU A 211 -25.12 4.65 14.46
C GLU A 211 -25.02 3.87 13.13
N ARG A 212 -25.25 4.54 11.99
CA ARG A 212 -25.02 3.96 10.65
C ARG A 212 -23.56 3.62 10.40
N ALA A 213 -22.61 4.40 10.91
CA ALA A 213 -21.18 4.10 10.83
C ALA A 213 -20.81 2.89 11.72
N VAL A 214 -21.34 2.83 12.94
CA VAL A 214 -21.11 1.72 13.89
C VAL A 214 -21.71 0.40 13.39
N SER A 215 -22.92 0.43 12.81
CA SER A 215 -23.54 -0.76 12.21
C SER A 215 -22.79 -1.26 10.97
N LYS A 216 -22.24 -0.36 10.14
CA LYS A 216 -21.30 -0.74 9.06
C LYS A 216 -20.02 -1.39 9.60
N ALA A 217 -19.49 -0.92 10.73
CA ALA A 217 -18.32 -1.53 11.36
C ALA A 217 -18.59 -2.96 11.87
N LYS A 218 -19.79 -3.23 12.40
CA LYS A 218 -20.21 -4.58 12.83
C LYS A 218 -20.35 -5.59 11.68
N LYS A 219 -20.60 -5.14 10.45
CA LYS A 219 -20.64 -5.98 9.24
C LYS A 219 -19.27 -6.20 8.57
N THR A 220 -18.18 -5.74 9.17
CA THR A 220 -16.85 -6.09 8.64
C THR A 220 -16.67 -7.62 8.73
N PRO A 221 -16.39 -8.30 7.62
CA PRO A 221 -16.33 -9.75 7.64
C PRO A 221 -15.17 -10.22 8.51
N ARG A 222 -15.42 -11.23 9.36
CA ARG A 222 -14.47 -11.80 10.35
C ARG A 222 -13.08 -12.16 9.80
N TYR A 223 -12.93 -12.32 8.48
CA TYR A 223 -11.64 -12.59 7.84
C TYR A 223 -10.71 -11.37 7.73
N ALA A 224 -11.22 -10.14 7.91
CA ALA A 224 -10.40 -8.94 7.78
C ALA A 224 -9.33 -8.81 8.89
N SER A 225 -9.60 -9.37 10.07
CA SER A 225 -8.74 -9.35 11.26
C SER A 225 -7.99 -10.66 11.53
N ALA A 226 -8.29 -11.74 10.80
CA ALA A 226 -7.61 -13.01 11.01
C ALA A 226 -6.13 -12.94 10.60
N HIS A 227 -5.24 -13.35 11.50
CA HIS A 227 -3.80 -13.46 11.22
C HIS A 227 -3.55 -14.50 10.12
N ILE A 228 -3.17 -14.04 8.93
CA ILE A 228 -2.89 -14.91 7.78
C ILE A 228 -1.43 -15.34 7.81
N LYS A 229 -1.21 -16.65 7.92
CA LYS A 229 0.12 -17.25 7.79
C LYS A 229 0.34 -17.66 6.35
N TRP A 230 1.19 -16.92 5.64
CA TRP A 230 1.56 -17.25 4.26
C TRP A 230 2.48 -18.47 4.23
N ILE A 231 2.08 -19.48 3.46
CA ILE A 231 2.88 -20.67 3.18
C ILE A 231 3.69 -20.44 1.91
N GLY A 232 4.98 -20.73 2.01
CA GLY A 232 5.93 -20.64 0.91
C GLY A 232 7.22 -19.97 1.36
N LYS A 233 8.35 -20.69 1.28
CA LYS A 233 9.66 -20.12 1.59
C LYS A 233 10.15 -19.34 0.36
N VAL A 234 10.49 -18.07 0.52
CA VAL A 234 11.21 -17.32 -0.53
C VAL A 234 12.60 -17.95 -0.66
N VAL A 235 12.83 -18.73 -1.71
CA VAL A 235 14.15 -19.27 -2.00
C VAL A 235 15.03 -18.12 -2.51
N LYS A 236 15.80 -17.52 -1.62
CA LYS A 236 16.76 -16.47 -1.99
C LYS A 236 17.93 -17.14 -2.72
N LYS A 237 18.02 -16.96 -4.03
CA LYS A 237 19.20 -17.38 -4.79
C LYS A 237 20.46 -16.71 -4.20
N LYS A 238 21.38 -17.52 -3.65
CA LYS A 238 22.69 -17.07 -3.17
C LYS A 238 23.47 -16.54 -4.38
N THR A 239 23.65 -15.23 -4.44
CA THR A 239 24.41 -14.55 -5.51
C THR A 239 25.54 -13.78 -4.84
N VAL A 240 26.72 -13.78 -5.48
CA VAL A 240 27.87 -12.98 -5.01
C VAL A 240 27.43 -11.52 -4.90
N GLY A 241 27.82 -10.83 -3.82
CA GLY A 241 27.39 -9.45 -3.54
C GLY A 241 25.94 -9.26 -3.07
N SER A 242 25.18 -10.34 -2.85
CA SER A 242 23.84 -10.28 -2.24
C SER A 242 23.84 -9.57 -0.88
N LYS A 243 24.88 -9.78 -0.06
CA LYS A 243 25.01 -9.16 1.28
C LYS A 243 25.20 -7.64 1.17
N LEU A 244 26.05 -7.20 0.24
CA LEU A 244 26.37 -5.79 -0.01
C LEU A 244 25.30 -5.07 -0.85
N GLY A 245 24.36 -5.80 -1.45
CA GLY A 245 23.33 -5.22 -2.31
C GLY A 245 23.76 -4.91 -3.74
N ILE A 246 25.02 -5.16 -4.08
CA ILE A 246 25.62 -4.90 -5.39
C ILE A 246 25.48 -6.17 -6.25
N ARG A 247 24.25 -6.67 -6.43
CA ARG A 247 24.00 -7.95 -7.14
C ARG A 247 24.34 -7.88 -8.64
N LEU A 248 24.25 -6.69 -9.25
CA LEU A 248 24.44 -6.54 -10.70
C LEU A 248 25.90 -6.67 -11.16
N TYR A 249 26.87 -6.40 -10.28
CA TYR A 249 28.31 -6.37 -10.63
C TYR A 249 29.21 -7.24 -9.76
N ALA A 250 28.71 -7.77 -8.66
CA ALA A 250 29.52 -8.64 -7.82
C ALA A 250 29.79 -9.99 -8.52
N GLY A 251 31.07 -10.26 -8.75
CA GLY A 251 31.54 -11.47 -9.45
C GLY A 251 31.68 -11.33 -10.97
N LYS A 252 31.25 -10.21 -11.58
CA LYS A 252 31.60 -9.90 -12.97
C LYS A 252 32.92 -9.14 -13.00
N LYS A 253 33.86 -9.53 -13.88
CA LYS A 253 35.03 -8.70 -14.20
C LYS A 253 34.50 -7.30 -14.54
N ARG A 254 34.92 -6.26 -13.81
CA ARG A 254 34.54 -4.88 -14.09
C ARG A 254 34.84 -4.64 -15.56
N MET A 255 33.80 -4.44 -16.37
CA MET A 255 33.97 -4.07 -17.78
C MET A 255 34.47 -2.64 -17.75
N PHE A 256 35.78 -2.50 -17.60
CA PHE A 256 36.44 -1.21 -17.58
C PHE A 256 36.13 -0.52 -18.91
N LYS A 257 35.72 0.74 -18.82
CA LYS A 257 35.50 1.59 -19.98
C LYS A 257 36.85 1.69 -20.70
N GLY A 258 36.87 1.23 -21.95
CA GLY A 258 38.09 1.04 -22.73
C GLY A 258 37.76 0.18 -23.96
N HIS A 259 38.50 0.39 -25.04
CA HIS A 259 38.29 -0.36 -26.28
C HIS A 259 38.83 -1.79 -26.15
N LEU A 260 38.28 -2.72 -26.93
CA LEU A 260 38.71 -4.13 -26.90
C LEU A 260 40.21 -4.29 -27.19
N TRP A 261 40.78 -3.42 -28.04
CA TRP A 261 42.19 -3.46 -28.39
C TRP A 261 43.11 -3.12 -27.20
N GLU A 262 42.71 -2.21 -26.31
CA GLU A 262 43.47 -1.85 -25.11
C GLU A 262 43.56 -3.03 -24.15
N ARG A 263 42.42 -3.69 -23.93
CA ARG A 263 42.34 -4.91 -23.10
C ARG A 263 43.18 -6.05 -23.66
N GLN A 264 43.23 -6.17 -24.98
CA GLN A 264 43.98 -7.21 -25.66
C GLN A 264 45.44 -6.81 -25.92
N LYS A 265 45.84 -5.54 -25.73
CA LYS A 265 47.16 -5.01 -26.12
C LYS A 265 48.29 -5.79 -25.47
N ALA A 266 48.24 -5.99 -24.16
CA ALA A 266 49.25 -6.76 -23.43
C ALA A 266 49.34 -8.22 -23.94
N GLY A 267 48.20 -8.86 -24.17
CA GLY A 267 48.14 -10.22 -24.72
C GLY A 267 48.68 -10.30 -26.15
N ARG A 268 48.39 -9.30 -26.99
CA ARG A 268 48.90 -9.20 -28.37
C ARG A 268 50.40 -8.94 -28.40
N ILE A 269 50.91 -8.06 -27.53
CA ILE A 269 52.35 -7.79 -27.37
C ILE A 269 53.07 -9.08 -26.96
N ARG A 270 52.56 -9.80 -25.96
CA ARG A 270 53.14 -11.09 -25.51
C ARG A 270 53.13 -12.16 -26.60
N LYS A 271 52.03 -12.29 -27.36
CA LYS A 271 51.99 -13.21 -28.50
C LYS A 271 53.01 -12.80 -29.56
N ARG A 272 53.08 -11.51 -29.90
CA ARG A 272 54.06 -10.98 -30.84
C ARG A 272 55.49 -11.25 -30.38
N SER A 273 55.82 -11.03 -29.10
CA SER A 273 57.17 -11.28 -28.59
C SER A 273 57.55 -12.76 -28.65
N LEU A 274 56.63 -13.67 -28.29
CA LEU A 274 56.85 -15.11 -28.43
C LEU A 274 57.08 -15.53 -29.90
N LEU A 275 56.26 -15.00 -30.82
CA LEU A 275 56.39 -15.28 -32.25
C LEU A 275 57.70 -14.76 -32.84
N MET A 276 58.16 -13.60 -32.39
CA MET A 276 59.41 -13.01 -32.83
C MET A 276 60.62 -13.74 -32.24
N ARG A 277 60.53 -14.22 -31.00
CA ARG A 277 61.60 -15.00 -30.35
C ARG A 277 61.94 -16.26 -31.15
N ASP A 278 60.94 -16.99 -31.60
CA ASP A 278 61.14 -18.28 -32.29
C ASP A 278 61.14 -18.11 -33.83
N MET A 279 61.19 -16.87 -34.34
CA MET A 279 61.10 -16.55 -35.77
C MET A 279 62.22 -17.22 -36.57
N ALA A 280 63.48 -17.11 -36.11
CA ALA A 280 64.62 -17.69 -36.81
C ALA A 280 64.49 -19.22 -36.98
N ALA A 281 64.08 -19.92 -35.92
CA ALA A 281 63.85 -21.37 -35.96
C ALA A 281 62.69 -21.75 -36.89
N ARG A 282 61.62 -20.95 -36.94
CA ARG A 282 60.50 -21.17 -37.89
C ARG A 282 60.95 -21.00 -39.34
N VAL A 283 61.75 -19.98 -39.62
CA VAL A 283 62.33 -19.76 -40.96
C VAL A 283 63.25 -20.92 -41.35
N ALA A 284 64.11 -21.39 -40.43
CA ALA A 284 64.97 -22.55 -40.68
C ALA A 284 64.17 -23.81 -41.01
N ARG A 285 63.16 -24.16 -40.20
CA ARG A 285 62.26 -25.30 -40.45
C ARG A 285 61.52 -25.18 -41.78
N TYR A 286 61.06 -23.97 -42.14
CA TYR A 286 60.40 -23.72 -43.42
C TYR A 286 61.33 -23.96 -44.60
N LYS A 287 62.58 -23.47 -44.53
CA LYS A 287 63.60 -23.71 -45.56
C LYS A 287 63.97 -25.20 -45.67
N GLU A 288 64.10 -25.88 -44.54
CA GLU A 288 64.40 -27.32 -44.51
C GLU A 288 63.25 -28.19 -45.08
N TYR A 289 61.99 -27.79 -44.87
CA TYR A 289 60.82 -28.50 -45.36
C TYR A 289 60.86 -28.75 -46.87
N TYR A 290 61.30 -27.75 -47.64
CA TYR A 290 61.43 -27.89 -49.09
C TYR A 290 62.73 -28.60 -49.51
N LYS A 291 63.81 -28.48 -48.72
CA LYS A 291 65.08 -29.16 -49.03
C LYS A 291 64.96 -30.69 -48.99
N LYS A 292 64.15 -31.23 -48.06
CA LYS A 292 63.89 -32.68 -47.93
C LYS A 292 62.87 -33.21 -48.94
N ARG A 293 62.15 -32.33 -49.63
CA ARG A 293 61.12 -32.67 -50.62
C ARG A 293 61.58 -32.25 -52.01
N LYS A 294 62.66 -32.86 -52.50
CA LYS A 294 62.93 -32.82 -53.95
C LYS A 294 61.76 -33.53 -54.65
N PRO A 295 61.12 -32.92 -55.66
CA PRO A 295 60.07 -33.60 -56.39
C PRO A 295 60.65 -34.86 -57.02
N ASN A 296 60.02 -36.01 -56.77
CA ASN A 296 60.33 -37.20 -57.57
C ASN A 296 59.92 -36.86 -59.01
N PRO A 297 60.85 -36.87 -59.98
CA PRO A 297 60.60 -36.38 -61.34
C PRO A 297 59.47 -37.15 -62.05
N LEU A 298 59.14 -38.36 -61.60
CA LEU A 298 58.08 -39.19 -62.18
C LEU A 298 56.69 -38.96 -61.57
N LYS A 299 56.56 -38.14 -60.52
CA LYS A 299 55.27 -37.85 -59.90
C LYS A 299 54.59 -36.67 -60.61
N PRO A 300 53.30 -36.76 -60.96
CA PRO A 300 52.59 -35.66 -61.60
C PRO A 300 52.56 -34.43 -60.68
N SER A 301 52.66 -33.24 -61.29
CA SER A 301 52.58 -31.96 -60.59
C SER A 301 51.30 -31.87 -59.76
N ARG A 302 51.44 -31.89 -58.43
CA ARG A 302 50.34 -31.61 -57.50
C ARG A 302 50.33 -30.11 -57.22
N TYR A 303 49.31 -29.41 -57.70
CA TYR A 303 49.06 -28.01 -57.34
C TYR A 303 48.55 -27.92 -55.89
N SER A 304 49.46 -28.00 -54.92
CA SER A 304 49.18 -27.63 -53.54
C SER A 304 49.72 -26.24 -53.29
N LYS A 305 48.86 -25.28 -52.93
CA LYS A 305 49.29 -23.95 -52.49
C LYS A 305 50.38 -24.12 -51.43
N PRO A 306 51.53 -23.41 -51.53
CA PRO A 306 52.63 -23.59 -50.59
C PRO A 306 52.10 -23.36 -49.17
N PRO A 307 52.38 -24.25 -48.21
CA PRO A 307 51.99 -24.02 -46.83
C PRO A 307 52.54 -22.66 -46.40
N LYS A 308 51.66 -21.78 -45.92
CA LYS A 308 52.07 -20.53 -45.29
C LYS A 308 52.96 -20.87 -44.08
N LEU A 309 53.92 -19.99 -43.75
CA LEU A 309 54.72 -20.19 -42.54
C LEU A 309 53.77 -20.46 -41.34
N PRO A 310 54.03 -21.51 -40.54
CA PRO A 310 53.16 -21.83 -39.41
C PRO A 310 53.16 -20.66 -38.42
N TYR A 311 51.96 -20.14 -38.13
CA TYR A 311 51.73 -19.02 -37.21
C TYR A 311 52.28 -19.32 -35.84
#